data_AF-A0A183DJD0-F1
#
_entry.id   AF-A0A183DJD0-F1
#
_cell.length_a   1.000
_cell.length_b   1.000
_cell.length_c   1.000
_cell.angle_alpha   90.00
_cell.angle_beta   90.00
_cell.angle_gamma   90.00
#
_symmetry.space_group_name_H-M   'P 1'
#
loop_
_entity.id
_entity.type
_entity.pdbx_description
1 polymer ?
#
loop_
_entity_poly.entity_id
_entity_poly.type
_entity_poly.pdbx_seq_one_letter_code
_entity_poly.pdbx_strand_id
1 'polypeptide(L)'
;MVYQEQVTAVVMLCKTLEDGKPKCSQYWPMQAGENKTYGCMFVMNKRTDREDKFDTYILEVLPEGCSNSVIVKLIHMTDWPDRGVPPSGMAILRLIRMLPTVSFPHFSKSVFLKVAGLSRPKHV
;
A
#
# COMPACT_ATOMS: atom_id res chain seq x y z
N MET A 1 -11.00 -4.57 7.10
CA MET A 1 -9.76 -5.30 6.76
C MET A 1 -8.51 -4.72 7.43
N VAL A 2 -7.94 -3.58 6.99
CA VAL A 2 -6.65 -3.06 7.54
C VAL A 2 -6.65 -2.96 9.07
N TYR A 3 -7.69 -2.36 9.65
CA TYR A 3 -7.86 -2.25 11.09
C TYR A 3 -8.10 -3.62 11.76
N GLN A 4 -9.07 -4.40 11.27
CA GLN A 4 -9.46 -5.68 11.86
C GLN A 4 -8.32 -6.71 11.90
N GLU A 5 -7.55 -6.80 10.82
CA GLU A 5 -6.44 -7.76 10.67
C GLU A 5 -5.10 -7.22 11.21
N GLN A 6 -5.11 -6.01 11.83
CA GLN A 6 -3.92 -5.34 12.36
C GLN A 6 -2.78 -5.28 11.32
N VAL A 7 -3.13 -4.91 10.08
CA VAL A 7 -2.19 -4.86 8.96
C VAL A 7 -1.14 -3.78 9.22
N THR A 8 0.13 -4.18 9.18
CA THR A 8 1.26 -3.27 9.44
C THR A 8 1.86 -2.71 8.15
N ALA A 9 1.66 -3.40 7.02
CA ALA A 9 2.11 -2.93 5.71
C ALA A 9 1.12 -3.29 4.60
N VAL A 10 0.94 -2.35 3.67
CA VAL A 10 0.21 -2.55 2.41
C VAL A 10 1.17 -2.32 1.26
N VAL A 11 1.27 -3.25 0.33
CA VAL A 11 2.07 -3.10 -0.88
C VAL A 11 1.15 -2.94 -2.07
N MET A 12 1.31 -1.84 -2.81
CA MET A 12 0.56 -1.52 -4.02
C MET A 12 1.50 -1.58 -5.22
N LEU A 13 1.29 -2.55 -6.11
CA LEU A 13 2.13 -2.80 -7.29
C LEU A 13 1.48 -2.33 -8.59
N CYS A 14 0.68 -1.27 -8.54
CA CYS A 14 -0.04 -0.79 -9.72
C CYS A 14 -0.21 0.71 -9.70
N LYS A 15 -0.33 1.31 -10.88
CA LYS A 15 -0.66 2.72 -11.01
C LYS A 15 -2.15 2.93 -10.73
N THR A 16 -2.47 4.11 -10.21
CA THR A 16 -3.87 4.53 -10.04
C THR A 16 -4.53 4.82 -11.39
N LEU A 17 -3.76 5.32 -12.35
CA LEU A 17 -4.16 5.60 -13.73
C LEU A 17 -3.24 4.89 -14.73
N GLU A 18 -3.85 4.27 -15.73
CA GLU A 18 -3.16 3.70 -16.89
C GLU A 18 -3.90 4.05 -18.17
N ASP A 19 -3.20 4.60 -19.15
CA ASP A 19 -3.78 4.96 -20.46
C ASP A 19 -5.04 5.85 -20.34
N GLY A 20 -5.03 6.77 -19.37
CA GLY A 20 -6.15 7.64 -19.05
C GLY A 20 -7.33 6.97 -18.32
N LYS A 21 -7.24 5.67 -18.00
CA LYS A 21 -8.29 4.91 -17.31
C LYS A 21 -7.89 4.60 -15.86
N PRO A 22 -8.82 4.73 -14.89
CA PRO A 22 -8.55 4.37 -13.49
C PRO A 22 -8.45 2.85 -13.34
N LYS A 23 -7.27 2.34 -12.97
CA LYS A 23 -7.04 0.91 -12.70
C LYS A 23 -7.06 0.60 -11.20
N CYS A 24 -6.63 1.55 -10.38
CA CYS A 24 -6.69 1.44 -8.93
C CYS A 24 -7.25 2.72 -8.32
N SER A 25 -8.24 2.56 -7.44
CA SER A 25 -8.80 3.68 -6.68
C SER A 25 -7.76 4.24 -5.71
N GLN A 26 -7.62 5.56 -5.66
CA GLN A 26 -6.84 6.24 -4.62
C GLN A 26 -7.61 6.19 -3.28
N TYR A 27 -7.32 5.17 -2.46
CA TYR A 27 -8.00 4.91 -1.17
C TYR A 27 -7.24 5.41 0.07
N TRP A 28 -6.19 6.21 -0.12
CA TRP A 28 -5.46 6.85 0.99
C TRP A 28 -5.16 8.33 0.68
N PRO A 29 -5.05 9.19 1.70
CA PRO A 29 -4.58 10.57 1.55
C PRO A 29 -3.10 10.58 1.10
N MET A 30 -2.76 11.38 0.09
CA MET A 30 -1.43 11.32 -0.55
C MET A 30 -0.42 12.27 0.08
N GLN A 31 -0.86 13.38 0.68
CA GLN A 31 0.06 14.36 1.27
C GLN A 31 0.12 14.18 2.78
N ALA A 32 1.29 14.40 3.38
CA ALA A 32 1.44 14.40 4.83
C ALA A 32 0.56 15.50 5.45
N GLY A 33 -0.16 15.15 6.52
CA GLY A 33 -1.15 16.00 7.17
C GLY A 33 -2.57 15.88 6.60
N GLU A 34 -2.74 15.34 5.39
CA GLU A 34 -4.07 15.09 4.85
C GLU A 34 -4.75 13.92 5.57
N ASN A 35 -6.07 14.02 5.65
CA ASN A 35 -6.91 12.96 6.14
C ASN A 35 -8.14 12.77 5.26
N LYS A 36 -8.74 11.59 5.36
CA LYS A 36 -9.97 11.24 4.67
C LYS A 36 -10.73 10.17 5.44
N THR A 37 -12.05 10.32 5.47
CA THR A 37 -12.96 9.36 6.10
C THR A 37 -13.52 8.40 5.06
N TYR A 38 -13.51 7.11 5.39
CA TYR A 38 -14.03 6.02 4.58
C TYR A 38 -15.04 5.23 5.43
N GLY A 39 -16.33 5.58 5.32
CA GLY A 39 -17.35 5.05 6.21
C GLY A 39 -17.07 5.43 7.67
N CYS A 40 -17.01 4.45 8.56
CA CYS A 40 -16.65 4.65 9.97
C CYS A 40 -15.13 4.63 10.25
N MET A 41 -14.29 4.74 9.22
CA MET A 41 -12.82 4.71 9.36
C MET A 41 -12.22 6.05 8.98
N PHE A 42 -11.52 6.69 9.90
CA PHE A 42 -10.70 7.85 9.66
C PHE A 42 -9.27 7.42 9.28
N VAL A 43 -8.75 7.98 8.18
CA VAL A 43 -7.39 7.68 7.69
C VAL A 43 -6.62 8.97 7.55
N MET A 44 -5.48 9.09 8.23
CA MET A 44 -4.60 10.25 8.16
C MET A 44 -3.21 9.85 7.68
N ASN A 45 -2.65 10.62 6.76
CA ASN A 45 -1.27 10.46 6.32
C ASN A 45 -0.34 11.26 7.25
N LYS A 46 0.48 10.56 8.01
CA LYS A 46 1.45 11.15 8.94
C LYS A 46 2.73 11.58 8.23
N ARG A 47 3.14 10.81 7.21
CA ARG A 47 4.41 10.99 6.52
C ARG A 47 4.33 10.40 5.13
N THR A 48 4.93 11.10 4.17
CA THR A 48 5.11 10.65 2.80
C THR A 48 6.58 10.77 2.44
N ASP A 49 7.18 9.68 1.96
CA ASP A 49 8.54 9.64 1.44
C ASP A 49 8.49 9.16 -0.01
N ARG A 50 9.12 9.88 -0.93
CA ARG A 50 9.19 9.50 -2.35
C ARG A 50 10.63 9.20 -2.72
N GLU A 51 10.89 7.98 -3.16
CA GLU A 51 12.23 7.51 -3.51
C GLU A 51 12.20 6.72 -4.82
N ASP A 52 12.76 7.32 -5.88
CA ASP A 52 12.90 6.71 -7.21
C ASP A 52 11.54 6.20 -7.75
N LYS A 53 11.30 4.88 -7.63
CA LYS A 53 10.12 4.16 -8.13
C LYS A 53 9.09 3.84 -7.05
N PHE A 54 9.36 4.25 -5.81
CA PHE A 54 8.56 3.92 -4.64
C PHE A 54 8.09 5.17 -3.92
N ASP A 55 6.78 5.25 -3.72
CA ASP A 55 6.17 6.19 -2.78
C ASP A 55 5.78 5.42 -1.52
N THR A 56 6.20 5.92 -0.36
CA THR A 56 5.90 5.34 0.94
C THR A 56 5.04 6.30 1.74
N TYR A 57 3.98 5.78 2.35
CA TYR A 57 3.06 6.53 3.18
C TYR A 57 2.94 5.86 4.55
N ILE A 58 3.06 6.64 5.62
CA ILE A 58 2.76 6.21 6.98
C ILE A 58 1.36 6.70 7.30
N LEU A 59 0.42 5.77 7.36
CA LEU A 59 -0.98 6.07 7.55
C LEU A 59 -1.40 5.67 8.97
N GLU A 60 -2.16 6.53 9.62
CA GLU A 60 -2.89 6.21 10.84
C GLU A 60 -4.34 5.91 10.46
N VAL A 61 -4.83 4.72 10.83
CA VAL A 61 -6.20 4.27 10.59
C VAL A 61 -6.92 4.14 11.93
N LEU A 62 -8.00 4.88 12.09
CA LEU A 62 -8.74 4.99 13.34
C LEU A 62 -10.24 4.74 13.11
N PRO A 63 -10.90 3.86 13.89
CA PRO A 63 -12.35 3.74 13.88
C PRO A 63 -13.00 4.97 14.51
N GLU A 64 -14.15 5.37 13.98
CA GLU A 64 -14.99 6.39 14.58
C GLU A 64 -15.38 6.03 16.02
N GLY A 65 -15.30 7.01 16.93
CA GLY A 65 -15.61 6.82 18.35
C GLY A 65 -14.59 5.99 19.14
N CYS A 66 -13.49 5.55 18.52
CA CYS A 66 -12.42 4.82 19.19
C CYS A 66 -11.16 5.69 19.30
N SER A 67 -10.30 5.37 20.28
CA SER A 67 -8.95 5.97 20.41
C SER A 67 -7.84 5.03 19.93
N ASN A 68 -8.13 3.74 19.77
CA ASN A 68 -7.17 2.74 19.32
C ASN A 68 -7.01 2.82 17.81
N SER A 69 -5.89 3.38 17.34
CA SER A 69 -5.52 3.43 15.93
C SER A 69 -4.53 2.33 15.56
N VAL A 70 -4.44 2.04 14.26
CA VAL A 70 -3.42 1.17 13.66
C VAL A 70 -2.54 2.02 12.75
N ILE A 71 -1.22 1.89 12.90
CA ILE A 71 -0.25 2.50 12.00
C ILE A 71 0.10 1.50 10.90
N VAL A 72 -0.11 1.91 9.65
CA VAL A 72 0.15 1.08 8.48
C VAL A 72 1.11 1.79 7.52
N LYS A 73 2.14 1.06 7.06
CA LYS A 73 3.05 1.53 6.02
C LYS A 73 2.52 1.10 4.65
N LEU A 74 2.08 2.05 3.82
CA LEU A 74 1.73 1.77 2.43
C LEU A 74 2.97 2.02 1.55
N ILE A 75 3.38 1.01 0.79
CA ILE A 75 4.47 1.09 -0.19
C ILE A 75 3.85 0.96 -1.57
N HIS A 76 3.94 2.03 -2.36
CA HIS A 76 3.42 2.11 -3.71
C HIS A 76 4.58 2.06 -4.71
N MET A 77 4.69 0.96 -5.43
CA MET A 77 5.62 0.84 -6.56
C MET A 77 4.92 1.34 -7.81
N THR A 78 5.34 2.50 -8.30
CA THR A 78 4.66 3.21 -9.40
C THR A 78 5.06 2.71 -10.78
N ASP A 79 6.14 1.91 -10.89
CA ASP A 79 6.71 1.47 -12.16
C ASP A 79 6.57 -0.04 -12.42
N TRP A 80 5.74 -0.74 -11.64
CA TRP A 80 5.49 -2.15 -11.91
C TRP A 80 4.85 -2.33 -13.31
N PRO A 81 5.38 -3.20 -14.18
CA PRO A 81 4.89 -3.35 -15.54
C PRO A 81 3.56 -4.09 -15.59
N ASP A 82 2.68 -3.70 -16.52
CA ASP A 82 1.35 -4.29 -16.69
C ASP A 82 1.38 -5.76 -17.12
N ARG A 83 2.43 -6.12 -17.84
CA ARG A 83 2.68 -7.47 -18.33
C ARG A 83 4.02 -7.93 -17.76
N GLY A 84 3.96 -9.00 -16.97
CA GLY A 84 5.14 -9.62 -16.39
C GLY A 84 5.60 -8.95 -15.09
N VAL A 85 6.92 -8.91 -14.92
CA VAL A 85 7.59 -8.44 -13.70
C VAL A 85 8.67 -7.42 -14.08
N PRO A 86 9.13 -6.58 -13.14
CA PRO A 86 10.24 -5.67 -13.40
C PRO A 86 11.45 -6.41 -14.00
N PRO A 87 12.15 -5.83 -15.00
CA PRO A 87 13.24 -6.50 -15.72
C PRO A 87 14.46 -6.76 -14.83
N SER A 88 14.58 -6.05 -13.71
CA SER A 88 15.62 -6.25 -12.71
C SER A 88 15.01 -6.67 -11.38
N GLY A 89 15.51 -7.76 -10.81
CA GLY A 89 15.12 -8.24 -9.48
C GLY A 89 15.51 -7.27 -8.34
N MET A 90 16.36 -6.28 -8.60
CA MET A 90 16.78 -5.29 -7.59
C MET A 90 15.59 -4.48 -7.05
N ALA A 91 14.60 -4.18 -7.88
CA ALA A 91 13.40 -3.47 -7.43
C ALA A 91 12.60 -4.32 -6.43
N ILE A 92 12.47 -5.62 -6.68
CA ILE A 92 11.80 -6.57 -5.78
C ILE A 92 12.59 -6.72 -4.47
N LEU A 93 13.92 -6.84 -4.55
CA LEU A 93 14.76 -6.91 -3.35
C LEU A 93 14.67 -5.62 -2.52
N ARG A 94 14.60 -4.45 -3.16
CA ARG A 94 14.39 -3.17 -2.47
C ARG A 94 13.02 -3.15 -1.79
N LEU A 95 11.96 -3.55 -2.50
CA LEU A 95 10.62 -3.66 -1.94
C LEU A 95 10.58 -4.57 -0.70
N ILE A 96 11.20 -5.75 -0.75
CA ILE A 96 11.28 -6.68 0.38
C ILE A 96 12.01 -6.01 1.57
N ARG A 97 13.09 -5.28 1.33
CA ARG A 97 13.81 -4.54 2.38
C ARG A 97 13.00 -3.38 2.97
N MET A 98 12.06 -2.82 2.23
CA MET A 98 11.18 -1.76 2.71
C MET A 98 10.06 -2.30 3.62
N LEU A 99 9.76 -3.60 3.58
CA LEU A 99 8.79 -4.21 4.49
C LEU A 99 9.30 -4.16 5.93
N PRO A 100 8.40 -3.97 6.91
CA PRO A 100 8.80 -3.99 8.32
C PRO A 100 9.45 -5.33 8.67
N THR A 101 10.57 -5.27 9.40
CA THR A 101 11.27 -6.48 9.85
C THR A 101 10.37 -7.30 10.77
N VAL A 102 10.32 -8.60 10.50
CA VAL A 102 9.65 -9.61 11.33
C VAL A 102 10.50 -9.87 12.57
N SER A 103 10.29 -9.08 13.62
CA SER A 103 10.70 -9.42 14.98
C SER A 103 9.52 -10.06 15.71
N PHE A 104 9.60 -11.38 15.97
CA PHE A 104 8.62 -12.10 16.80
C PHE A 104 8.91 -11.88 18.29
N PRO A 105 7.87 -11.73 19.13
CA PRO A 105 7.49 -12.90 19.91
C PRO A 105 5.99 -13.23 20.05
N HIS A 106 5.01 -12.42 19.61
CA HIS A 106 3.60 -12.78 19.93
C HIS A 106 2.44 -12.40 19.00
N PHE A 107 2.63 -11.63 17.93
CA PHE A 107 1.53 -11.38 16.98
C PHE A 107 2.01 -11.40 15.53
N SER A 108 1.30 -12.18 14.71
CA SER A 108 1.44 -12.25 13.25
C SER A 108 1.27 -10.85 12.66
N LYS A 109 2.35 -10.21 12.20
CA LYS A 109 2.26 -8.98 11.41
C LYS A 109 1.71 -9.34 10.03
N SER A 110 0.47 -8.94 9.76
CA SER A 110 -0.14 -9.14 8.44
C SER A 110 0.39 -8.11 7.43
N VAL A 111 0.92 -8.61 6.31
CA VAL A 111 1.25 -7.79 5.13
C VAL A 111 0.18 -8.02 4.08
N PHE A 112 -0.45 -6.95 3.60
CA PHE A 112 -1.45 -7.04 2.54
C PHE A 112 -0.83 -6.65 1.20
N LEU A 113 -0.88 -7.56 0.23
CA LEU A 113 -0.39 -7.32 -1.12
C LEU A 113 -1.57 -7.03 -2.06
N LYS A 114 -1.60 -5.83 -2.63
CA LYS A 114 -2.50 -5.44 -3.72
C LYS A 114 -1.72 -5.49 -5.04
N VAL A 115 -1.93 -6.57 -5.79
CA VAL A 115 -1.49 -6.66 -7.19
C VAL A 115 -2.66 -6.24 -8.08
N ALA A 116 -2.55 -5.17 -8.86
CA ALA A 116 -3.45 -4.99 -9.99
C ALA A 116 -2.72 -5.43 -11.25
N GLY A 117 -3.21 -6.48 -11.89
CA GLY A 117 -2.59 -6.97 -13.13
C GLY A 117 -2.37 -8.46 -13.26
N LEU A 118 -3.09 -9.34 -12.53
CA LEU A 118 -3.45 -10.62 -13.15
C LEU A 118 -4.53 -10.35 -14.20
N SER A 119 -4.13 -9.63 -15.26
CA SER A 119 -4.88 -9.58 -16.50
C SER A 119 -5.01 -11.03 -16.93
N ARG A 120 -6.22 -11.60 -16.89
CA ARG A 120 -6.49 -12.90 -17.50
C ARG A 120 -5.85 -12.86 -18.90
N PRO A 121 -5.08 -13.88 -19.32
CA PRO A 121 -4.64 -13.94 -20.70
C PRO A 121 -5.90 -13.86 -21.56
N LYS A 122 -6.03 -12.78 -22.33
CA LYS A 122 -7.00 -12.76 -23.42
C LYS A 122 -6.49 -13.81 -24.38
N HIS A 123 -7.14 -14.97 -24.40
CA HIS A 123 -6.99 -15.93 -25.48
C HIS A 123 -7.21 -15.15 -26.78
N VAL A 124 -6.16 -15.05 -27.58
CA VAL A 124 -6.24 -14.72 -29.02
C VAL A 124 -6.48 -16.03 -29.73
#